data_AF-B9SYK9-F1
#
_entry.id   AF-B9SYK9-F1
#
_cell.length_a   1.000
_cell.length_b   1.000
_cell.length_c   1.000
_cell.angle_alpha   90.00
_cell.angle_beta   90.00
_cell.angle_gamma   90.00
#
_symmetry.space_group_name_H-M   'P 1'
#
loop_
_entity.id
_entity.type
_entity.pdbx_description
1 polymer ?
#
loop_
_entity_poly.entity_id
_entity_poly.type
_entity_poly.pdbx_seq_one_letter_code
_entity_poly.pdbx_strand_id
1 'polypeptide(L)'
;MSKRPSQLHIVMFPWFAFDHINPFMQLLTSFLSMESKYLSYLPQITFLAFYPFLLFTHSYTKVIPISIPSIDGPPQGLDST
;
A
#
# COMPACT_ATOMS: atom_id res chain seq x y z
N MET A 1 2.09 -5.29 -35.98
CA MET A 1 2.57 -4.62 -34.75
C MET A 1 1.88 -5.30 -33.57
N SER A 2 2.57 -6.21 -32.86
CA SER A 2 1.98 -6.92 -31.72
C SER A 2 1.68 -5.91 -30.61
N LYS A 3 0.41 -5.76 -30.22
CA LYS A 3 0.04 -4.94 -29.05
C LYS A 3 0.78 -5.52 -27.85
N ARG A 4 1.66 -4.75 -27.21
CA ARG A 4 2.18 -5.12 -25.90
C ARG A 4 0.95 -5.37 -25.00
N PRO A 5 0.91 -6.46 -24.22
CA PRO A 5 -0.17 -6.67 -23.28
C PRO A 5 -0.29 -5.42 -22.40
N SER A 6 -1.50 -4.84 -22.34
CA SER A 6 -1.76 -3.68 -21.51
C SER A 6 -1.59 -4.09 -20.05
N GLN A 7 -0.47 -3.70 -19.46
CA GLN A 7 -0.15 -3.98 -18.07
C GLN A 7 -1.13 -3.23 -17.15
N LEU A 8 -1.83 -3.96 -16.28
CA LEU A 8 -2.81 -3.39 -15.37
C LEU A 8 -2.08 -2.79 -14.16
N HIS A 9 -2.23 -1.49 -13.92
CA HIS A 9 -1.69 -0.83 -12.74
C HIS A 9 -2.78 -0.60 -11.71
N ILE A 10 -2.60 -1.14 -10.51
CA ILE A 10 -3.51 -1.00 -9.37
C ILE A 10 -2.84 -0.15 -8.31
N VAL A 11 -3.58 0.83 -7.77
CA VAL A 11 -3.13 1.67 -6.64
C VAL A 11 -4.03 1.38 -5.44
N MET A 12 -3.42 1.10 -4.29
CA MET A 12 -4.10 0.81 -3.03
C MET A 12 -3.76 1.88 -2.00
N PHE A 13 -4.81 2.48 -1.45
CA PHE A 13 -4.75 3.49 -0.40
C PHE A 13 -5.75 3.10 0.70
N PRO A 14 -5.35 2.24 1.64
CA PRO A 14 -6.23 1.83 2.72
C PRO A 14 -6.41 2.97 3.73
N TRP A 15 -7.46 2.86 4.52
CA TRP A 15 -7.57 3.65 5.75
C TRP A 15 -6.47 3.26 6.73
N PHE A 16 -5.87 4.25 7.41
CA PHE A 16 -4.78 4.04 8.37
C PHE A 16 -5.32 3.59 9.73
N ALA A 17 -5.95 2.41 9.75
CA ALA A 17 -6.30 1.71 10.97
C ALA A 17 -5.92 0.25 10.83
N PHE A 18 -5.43 -0.37 11.90
CA PHE A 18 -4.94 -1.76 11.86
C PHE A 18 -6.00 -2.73 11.29
N ASP A 19 -7.26 -2.59 11.72
CA ASP A 19 -8.37 -3.43 11.27
C ASP A 19 -8.71 -3.29 9.78
N HIS A 20 -8.32 -2.18 9.15
CA HIS A 20 -8.56 -1.94 7.72
C HIS A 20 -7.35 -2.26 6.86
N ILE A 21 -6.17 -2.41 7.43
CA ILE A 21 -4.95 -2.69 6.67
C ILE A 21 -4.84 -4.18 6.31
N ASN A 22 -5.15 -5.08 7.26
CA ASN A 22 -5.03 -6.52 7.04
C ASN A 22 -5.82 -7.05 5.81
N PRO A 23 -7.10 -6.68 5.57
CA PRO A 23 -7.80 -7.12 4.36
C PRO A 23 -7.14 -6.61 3.07
N PHE A 24 -6.53 -5.41 3.09
CA PHE A 24 -5.80 -4.90 1.93
C PHE A 24 -4.50 -5.67 1.68
N MET A 25 -3.83 -6.17 2.72
CA MET A 25 -2.66 -7.05 2.57
C MET A 25 -3.01 -8.38 1.89
N GLN A 26 -4.14 -8.98 2.26
CA GLN A 26 -4.63 -10.20 1.64
C GLN A 26 -5.00 -9.98 0.17
N LEU A 27 -5.64 -8.84 -0.13
CA LEU A 27 -5.96 -8.44 -1.49
C LEU A 27 -4.70 -8.15 -2.32
N LEU A 28 -3.70 -7.48 -1.75
CA LEU A 28 -2.40 -7.20 -2.36
C LEU A 28 -1.71 -8.51 -2.80
N THR A 29 -1.67 -9.50 -1.90
CA THR A 29 -1.11 -10.83 -2.17
C THR A 29 -1.86 -11.56 -3.28
N SER A 30 -3.19 -11.41 -3.31
CA SER A 30 -4.04 -11.99 -4.35
C SER A 30 -3.81 -11.35 -5.73
N PHE A 31 -3.49 -10.05 -5.80
CA PHE A 31 -3.13 -9.43 -7.07
C PHE A 31 -1.71 -9.77 -7.53
N LEU A 32 -0.79 -9.95 -6.59
CA LEU A 32 0.60 -10.34 -6.87
C LEU A 32 0.71 -11.72 -7.51
N SER A 33 -0.21 -12.64 -7.20
CA SER A 33 -0.23 -13.98 -7.80
C SER A 33 -0.71 -13.98 -9.26
N MET A 34 -1.22 -12.84 -9.76
CA MET A 34 -1.73 -12.73 -11.12
C MET A 34 -0.70 -12.06 -12.04
N GLU A 35 -0.48 -12.63 -13.22
CA GLU A 35 0.49 -12.10 -14.17
C GLU A 35 0.11 -10.70 -14.70
N SER A 36 1.12 -9.97 -15.18
CA SER A 36 0.98 -8.67 -15.88
C SER A 36 0.31 -7.54 -15.07
N LYS A 37 0.48 -7.55 -13.75
CA LYS A 37 0.02 -6.48 -12.86
C LYS A 37 1.17 -5.71 -12.25
N TYR A 38 0.99 -4.40 -12.14
CA TYR A 38 1.83 -3.53 -11.33
C TYR A 38 0.99 -2.98 -10.18
N LEU A 39 1.57 -2.90 -8.99
CA LEU A 39 0.83 -2.59 -7.78
C LEU A 39 1.56 -1.50 -6.99
N SER A 40 0.84 -0.45 -6.61
CA SER A 40 1.36 0.60 -5.74
C SER A 40 0.56 0.64 -4.45
N TYR A 41 1.24 0.46 -3.32
CA TYR A 41 0.63 0.52 -1.99
C TYR A 41 1.08 1.80 -1.30
N LEU A 42 0.14 2.59 -0.79
CA LEU A 42 0.41 3.88 -0.16
C LEU A 42 0.12 3.83 1.34
N PRO A 43 1.02 3.24 2.15
CA PRO A 43 0.87 3.26 3.59
C PRO A 43 1.32 4.58 4.17
N GLN A 44 0.82 4.86 5.36
CA GLN A 44 1.42 5.87 6.22
C GLN A 44 2.86 5.50 6.62
N ILE A 45 3.72 6.50 6.76
CA ILE A 45 5.12 6.31 7.18
C ILE A 45 5.23 5.55 8.51
N THR A 46 4.40 5.90 9.50
CA THR A 46 4.37 5.24 10.82
C THR A 46 4.05 3.76 10.71
N PHE A 47 3.21 3.39 9.75
CA PHE A 47 2.80 2.01 9.52
C PHE A 47 3.94 1.11 9.01
N LEU A 48 4.91 1.65 8.28
CA LEU A 48 6.08 0.89 7.82
C LEU A 48 6.93 0.33 8.96
N ALA A 49 6.90 0.95 10.14
CA ALA A 49 7.59 0.44 11.32
C ALA A 49 6.94 -0.83 11.88
N PHE A 50 5.62 -0.99 11.71
CA PHE A 50 4.87 -2.13 12.23
C PHE A 50 4.83 -3.32 11.27
N TYR A 51 4.96 -3.06 9.96
CA TYR A 51 4.81 -4.07 8.91
C TYR A 51 6.04 -4.12 7.98
N PRO A 52 7.21 -4.56 8.49
CA PRO A 52 8.45 -4.60 7.70
C PRO A 52 8.35 -5.56 6.51
N PHE A 53 7.43 -6.53 6.52
CA PHE A 53 7.26 -7.44 5.39
C PHE A 53 6.69 -6.77 4.13
N LEU A 54 6.09 -5.59 4.25
CA LEU A 54 5.73 -4.78 3.07
C LEU A 54 6.95 -4.30 2.29
N LEU A 55 8.12 -4.30 2.93
CA LEU A 55 9.39 -3.99 2.29
C LEU A 55 9.90 -5.15 1.41
N PHE A 56 9.29 -6.35 1.47
CA PHE A 56 9.53 -7.41 0.50
C PHE A 56 8.85 -7.04 -0.82
N THR A 57 9.47 -6.08 -1.51
CA THR A 57 9.05 -5.62 -2.82
C THR A 57 9.24 -6.75 -3.83
N HIS A 58 8.14 -7.35 -4.25
CA HIS A 58 8.09 -8.09 -5.51
C HIS A 58 8.50 -7.13 -6.65
N SER A 59 9.09 -7.62 -7.74
CA SER A 59 9.54 -6.80 -8.88
C SER A 59 8.44 -5.94 -9.53
N TYR A 60 7.17 -6.20 -9.18
CA TYR A 60 5.99 -5.51 -9.70
C TYR A 60 5.20 -4.75 -8.63
N THR A 61 5.75 -4.62 -7.41
CA THR A 61 5.15 -3.83 -6.33
C THR A 61 6.02 -2.64 -5.97
N LYS A 62 5.36 -1.52 -5.69
CA LYS A 62 5.98 -0.32 -5.15
C LYS A 62 5.25 0.11 -3.89
N VAL A 63 5.97 0.21 -2.78
CA VAL A 63 5.46 0.83 -1.57
C VAL A 63 5.85 2.31 -1.60
N ILE A 64 4.86 3.19 -1.52
CA ILE A 64 5.03 4.65 -1.58
C ILE A 64 4.59 5.21 -0.23
N PRO A 65 5.50 5.44 0.72
CA PRO A 65 5.15 6.02 2.01
C PRO A 65 4.54 7.40 1.83
N ILE A 66 3.49 7.68 2.59
CA ILE A 66 2.87 8.99 2.67
C ILE A 66 2.93 9.56 4.09
N SER A 67 3.12 10.87 4.17
CA SER A 67 3.01 11.64 5.40
C SER A 67 1.64 12.29 5.44
N ILE A 68 0.94 12.15 6.57
CA ILE A 68 -0.31 12.88 6.80
C ILE A 68 0.06 14.21 7.44
N PRO A 69 -0.41 15.35 6.91
CA PRO A 69 -0.16 16.63 7.53
C PRO A 69 -0.83 16.69 8.91
N SER A 70 -0.15 17.25 9.89
CA SER A 70 -0.77 17.54 11.19
C SER A 70 -1.91 18.53 10.99
N ILE A 71 -3.10 18.17 11.48
CA ILE A 71 -4.27 19.04 11.55
C ILE A 71 -4.45 19.52 12.99
N ASP A 72 -4.97 20.73 13.17
CA ASP A 72 -5.31 21.23 14.51
C ASP A 72 -6.43 20.38 15.11
N GLY A 73 -6.19 19.78 16.27
CA GLY A 73 -7.18 18.97 16.99
C GLY A 73 -6.60 17.69 17.62
N PRO A 74 -6.23 16.68 16.83
CA PRO A 74 -5.68 15.43 17.36
C PRO A 74 -4.27 15.64 17.96
N PRO A 75 -3.93 14.92 19.05
CA PRO A 75 -2.56 14.86 19.57
C PRO A 75 -1.57 14.38 18.51
N GLN A 76 -0.34 14.88 18.54
CA GLN A 76 0.74 14.40 17.68
C GLN A 76 0.90 12.88 17.80
N GLY A 77 0.87 12.17 16.66
CA GLY A 77 1.03 10.71 16.61
C GLY A 77 -0.27 9.90 16.62
N LEU A 78 -1.44 10.54 16.67
CA LEU A 78 -2.77 9.90 16.52
C LEU A 78 -3.25 9.83 15.06
N ASP A 79 -2.29 9.75 14.14
CA ASP A 79 -2.57 9.72 12.71
C ASP A 79 -3.00 8.33 12.22
N SER A 80 -3.00 7.33 13.11
CA SER A 80 -3.44 5.95 12.88
C SER A 80 -4.15 5.44 14.14
N THR A 81 -5.26 4.72 13.99
CA THR A 81 -5.99 4.05 15.09
C THR A 81 -5.69 2.56 15.17
#